data_AF-A0A7S2G4P9-F1
#
_entry.id   AF-A0A7S2G4P9-F1
#
_cell.length_a   1.000
_cell.length_b   1.000
_cell.length_c   1.000
_cell.angle_alpha   90.00
_cell.angle_beta   90.00
_cell.angle_gamma   90.00
#
_symmetry.space_group_name_H-M   'P 1'
#
loop_
_entity.id
_entity.type
_entity.pdbx_description
1 polymer ?
#
loop_
_entity_poly.entity_id
_entity_poly.type
_entity_poly.pdbx_seq_one_letter_code
_entity_poly.pdbx_strand_id
1 'polypeptide(L)'
;THGHVFGVDEDRYLLFFTNKHGYGNWAKVRAEIRACPRFKFDYFLRSLNATDLGKRCETLMREATKELTELERRMANQEEQRKKLGDEVKEQVASTEKVARDAAIANGTATDAEHAAAEAEAEKAESSSTSNGLSAGPPSGSSNGGRSAMPAHIHNTAEAAAIAERRARLFLEKQRQDKADAA
;
A
#
# COMPACT_ATOMS: atom_id res chain seq x y z
N THR A 1 44.97 -6.18 -5.21
CA THR A 1 44.99 -6.00 -3.74
C THR A 1 43.67 -6.51 -3.21
N HIS A 2 43.65 -7.51 -2.34
CA HIS A 2 42.40 -7.98 -1.74
C HIS A 2 41.81 -6.82 -0.92
N GLY A 3 40.68 -6.27 -1.38
CA GLY A 3 39.96 -5.22 -0.67
C GLY A 3 39.37 -5.77 0.62
N HIS A 4 39.39 -4.97 1.68
CA HIS A 4 38.67 -5.32 2.90
C HIS A 4 37.17 -5.44 2.61
N VAL A 5 36.56 -6.51 3.10
CA VAL A 5 35.13 -6.76 2.93
C VAL A 5 34.41 -6.20 4.16
N PHE A 6 33.48 -5.27 3.96
CA PHE A 6 32.61 -4.79 5.03
C PHE A 6 31.68 -5.93 5.45
N GLY A 7 31.51 -6.13 6.75
CA GLY A 7 30.51 -7.06 7.24
C GLY A 7 29.11 -6.46 7.16
N VAL A 8 28.13 -7.38 7.23
CA VAL A 8 26.70 -7.02 7.16
C VAL A 8 26.25 -6.15 8.31
N ASP A 9 26.91 -6.25 9.47
CA ASP A 9 26.58 -5.45 10.63
C ASP A 9 27.07 -4.02 10.45
N GLU A 10 28.31 -3.82 9.97
CA GLU A 10 28.89 -2.52 9.69
C GLU A 10 28.05 -1.74 8.68
N ASP A 11 27.64 -2.40 7.59
CA ASP A 11 26.83 -1.77 6.54
C ASP A 11 25.46 -1.27 7.05
N ARG A 12 24.82 -2.00 7.98
CA ARG A 12 23.56 -1.57 8.60
C ARG A 12 23.75 -0.25 9.35
N TYR A 13 24.86 -0.11 10.08
CA TYR A 13 25.15 1.13 10.78
C TYR A 13 25.52 2.27 9.83
N LEU A 14 26.19 1.98 8.72
CA LEU A 14 26.48 2.98 7.69
C LEU A 14 25.20 3.57 7.09
N LEU A 15 24.22 2.72 6.76
CA LEU A 15 22.91 3.17 6.30
C LEU A 15 22.15 3.93 7.39
N PHE A 16 22.18 3.44 8.63
CA PHE A 16 21.55 4.13 9.77
C PHE A 16 22.12 5.54 10.00
N PHE A 17 23.44 5.69 10.04
CA PHE A 17 24.08 6.99 10.23
C PHE A 17 23.87 7.92 9.04
N THR A 18 23.85 7.37 7.82
CA THR A 18 23.49 8.15 6.62
C THR A 18 22.08 8.71 6.72
N ASN A 19 21.11 7.90 7.16
CA ASN A 19 19.75 8.36 7.40
C ASN A 19 19.67 9.42 8.53
N LYS A 20 20.41 9.20 9.62
CA LYS A 20 20.45 10.11 10.78
C LYS A 20 21.02 11.49 10.43
N HIS A 21 22.07 11.55 9.62
CA HIS A 21 22.78 12.80 9.32
C HIS A 21 22.39 13.42 7.97
N GLY A 22 21.63 12.71 7.15
CA GLY A 22 21.30 13.08 5.78
C GLY A 22 22.39 12.69 4.77
N TYR A 23 21.96 12.52 3.53
CA TYR A 23 22.84 12.19 2.41
C TYR A 23 23.94 13.25 2.21
N GLY A 24 25.15 12.83 1.84
CA GLY A 24 26.28 13.72 1.58
C GLY A 24 27.07 14.17 2.82
N ASN A 25 26.50 14.01 4.03
CA ASN A 25 27.12 14.44 5.28
C ASN A 25 28.12 13.41 5.85
N TRP A 26 29.01 12.89 5.01
CA TRP A 26 29.93 11.79 5.34
C TRP A 26 30.92 12.12 6.47
N ALA A 27 31.25 13.40 6.66
CA ALA A 27 32.08 13.85 7.77
C ALA A 27 31.40 13.61 9.14
N LYS A 28 30.08 13.82 9.22
CA LYS A 28 29.29 13.55 10.44
C LYS A 28 29.16 12.06 10.67
N VAL A 29 28.89 11.28 9.62
CA VAL A 29 28.88 9.81 9.68
C VAL A 29 30.20 9.26 10.23
N ARG A 30 31.33 9.77 9.73
CA ARG A 30 32.66 9.40 10.22
C ARG A 30 32.88 9.73 11.69
N ALA A 31 32.42 10.90 12.14
CA ALA A 31 32.52 11.30 13.54
C ALA A 31 31.71 10.35 14.44
N GLU A 32 30.50 9.98 14.02
CA GLU A 32 29.63 9.06 14.75
C GLU A 32 30.23 7.66 14.86
N ILE A 33 30.83 7.13 13.78
CA ILE A 33 31.56 5.85 13.80
C ILE A 33 32.68 5.88 14.83
N ARG A 34 33.43 6.98 14.93
CA ARG A 34 34.54 7.11 15.88
C ARG A 34 34.08 7.24 17.33
N ALA A 35 32.93 7.86 17.55
CA ALA A 35 32.32 8.05 18.86
C ALA A 35 31.62 6.78 19.37
N CYS A 36 31.08 5.96 18.46
CA CYS A 36 30.33 4.75 18.81
C CYS A 36 31.26 3.66 19.42
N PRO A 37 30.99 3.20 20.65
CA PRO A 37 31.81 2.15 21.30
C PRO A 37 31.83 0.82 20.54
N ARG A 38 30.80 0.51 19.76
CA ARG A 38 30.72 -0.71 18.94
C ARG A 38 31.90 -0.83 17.98
N PHE A 39 32.30 0.29 17.37
CA PHE A 39 33.41 0.32 16.41
C PHE A 39 34.76 0.58 17.06
N LYS A 40 34.87 0.56 18.41
CA LYS A 40 36.12 0.89 19.11
C LYS A 40 37.31 0.05 18.63
N PHE A 41 37.07 -1.22 18.30
CA PHE A 41 38.09 -2.16 17.83
C PHE A 41 38.08 -2.36 16.31
N ASP A 42 37.13 -1.76 15.59
CA ASP A 42 37.08 -1.80 14.14
C ASP A 42 38.02 -0.74 13.57
N TYR A 43 39.31 -1.10 13.50
CA TYR A 43 40.34 -0.21 13.00
C TYR A 43 40.14 0.14 11.52
N PHE A 44 39.55 -0.76 10.72
CA PHE A 44 39.29 -0.52 9.32
C PHE A 44 38.27 0.61 9.17
N LEU A 45 37.07 0.47 9.75
CA LEU A 45 36.01 1.46 9.63
C LEU A 45 36.41 2.82 10.24
N ARG A 46 37.20 2.80 11.32
CA ARG A 46 37.76 4.03 11.95
C ARG A 46 38.82 4.73 11.09
N SER A 47 39.57 3.96 10.30
CA SER A 47 40.65 4.47 9.43
C SER A 47 40.13 5.11 8.15
N LEU A 48 38.92 4.75 7.70
CA LEU A 48 38.35 5.25 6.45
C LEU A 48 38.20 6.78 6.46
N ASN A 49 38.41 7.35 5.28
CA ASN A 49 38.15 8.75 5.01
C ASN A 49 36.67 8.97 4.70
N ALA A 50 36.20 10.21 4.88
CA ALA A 50 34.80 10.56 4.64
C ALA A 50 34.36 10.22 3.21
N THR A 51 35.23 10.44 2.22
CA THR A 51 34.97 10.12 0.82
C THR A 51 34.78 8.62 0.57
N ASP A 52 35.60 7.77 1.19
CA ASP A 52 35.52 6.33 0.99
C ASP A 52 34.32 5.72 1.73
N LEU A 53 33.98 6.27 2.91
CA LEU A 53 32.71 5.97 3.57
C LEU A 53 31.52 6.36 2.68
N GLY A 54 31.57 7.53 2.05
CA GLY A 54 30.55 7.98 1.10
C GLY A 54 30.35 7.00 -0.04
N LYS A 55 31.43 6.57 -0.70
CA LYS A 55 31.38 5.56 -1.79
C LYS A 55 30.76 4.23 -1.33
N ARG A 56 31.06 3.79 -0.10
CA ARG A 56 30.45 2.58 0.47
C ARG A 56 28.94 2.79 0.66
N CYS A 57 28.55 3.89 1.30
CA CYS A 57 27.13 4.23 1.52
C CYS A 57 26.36 4.35 0.19
N GLU A 58 26.94 4.96 -0.84
CA GLU A 58 26.35 5.06 -2.18
C GLU A 58 26.17 3.71 -2.85
N THR A 59 27.13 2.81 -2.69
CA THR A 59 26.99 1.42 -3.16
C THR A 59 25.86 0.71 -2.43
N LEU A 60 25.80 0.81 -1.10
CA LEU A 60 24.72 0.22 -0.30
C LEU A 60 23.34 0.77 -0.69
N MET A 61 23.21 2.07 -0.93
CA MET A 61 21.94 2.66 -1.36
C MET A 61 21.50 2.16 -2.74
N ARG A 62 22.44 1.98 -3.68
CA ARG A 62 22.13 1.41 -5.00
C ARG A 62 21.70 -0.05 -4.90
N GLU A 63 22.40 -0.85 -4.10
CA GLU A 63 22.06 -2.25 -3.84
C GLU A 63 20.69 -2.36 -3.18
N ALA A 64 20.43 -1.58 -2.13
CA ALA A 64 19.13 -1.54 -1.46
C ALA A 64 17.99 -1.11 -2.38
N THR A 65 18.20 -0.10 -3.24
CA THR A 65 17.18 0.34 -4.21
C THR A 65 16.87 -0.76 -5.22
N LYS A 66 17.91 -1.44 -5.73
CA LYS A 66 17.74 -2.56 -6.65
C LYS A 66 17.01 -3.73 -6.00
N GLU A 67 17.36 -4.06 -4.77
CA GLU A 67 16.68 -5.11 -3.99
C GLU A 67 15.21 -4.75 -3.75
N LEU A 68 14.91 -3.49 -3.44
CA LEU A 68 13.54 -3.02 -3.27
C LEU A 68 12.71 -3.19 -4.54
N THR A 69 13.21 -2.73 -5.69
CA THR A 69 12.51 -2.89 -6.98
C THR A 69 12.26 -4.37 -7.33
N GLU A 70 13.24 -5.24 -7.07
CA GLU A 70 13.08 -6.67 -7.32
C GLU A 70 12.08 -7.32 -6.35
N LEU A 71 12.05 -6.89 -5.08
CA LEU A 71 11.04 -7.33 -4.12
C LEU A 71 9.63 -6.88 -4.53
N GLU A 72 9.46 -5.62 -4.96
CA GLU A 72 8.20 -5.11 -5.47
C GLU A 72 7.69 -5.93 -6.66
N ARG A 73 8.58 -6.24 -7.63
CA ARG A 73 8.25 -7.10 -8.77
C ARG A 73 7.82 -8.50 -8.36
N ARG A 74 8.52 -9.11 -7.38
CA ARG A 74 8.17 -10.43 -6.86
C ARG A 74 6.84 -10.43 -6.13
N MET A 75 6.56 -9.41 -5.32
CA MET A 75 5.30 -9.27 -4.62
C MET A 75 4.12 -9.09 -5.59
N ALA A 76 4.28 -8.28 -6.64
CA ALA A 76 3.26 -8.13 -7.68
C ALA A 76 2.96 -9.46 -8.39
N ASN A 77 4.00 -10.20 -8.80
CA ASN A 77 3.83 -11.51 -9.44
C ASN A 77 3.15 -12.53 -8.50
N GLN A 78 3.50 -12.53 -7.22
CA GLN A 78 2.86 -13.39 -6.21
C GLN A 78 1.40 -13.00 -6.00
N GLU A 79 1.07 -11.72 -6.00
CA GLU A 79 -0.32 -11.26 -5.90
C GLU A 79 -1.14 -11.71 -7.12
N GLU A 80 -0.58 -11.59 -8.33
CA GLU A 80 -1.23 -12.11 -9.55
C GLU A 80 -1.43 -13.62 -9.50
N GLN A 81 -0.43 -14.39 -9.07
CA GLN A 81 -0.55 -15.83 -8.89
C GLN A 81 -1.63 -16.20 -7.87
N ARG A 82 -1.69 -15.47 -6.73
CA ARG A 82 -2.72 -15.67 -5.72
C ARG A 82 -4.12 -15.35 -6.24
N LYS A 83 -4.28 -14.34 -7.09
CA LYS A 83 -5.56 -14.01 -7.74
C LYS A 83 -5.98 -15.11 -8.72
N LYS A 84 -5.08 -15.57 -9.58
CA LYS A 84 -5.33 -16.68 -10.53
C LYS A 84 -5.74 -17.96 -9.82
N LEU A 85 -5.00 -18.36 -8.79
CA LEU A 85 -5.35 -19.52 -7.96
C LEU A 85 -6.71 -19.35 -7.27
N GLY A 86 -7.04 -18.13 -6.81
CA GLY A 86 -8.33 -17.82 -6.21
C GLY A 86 -9.50 -17.90 -7.21
N ASP A 87 -9.28 -17.48 -8.45
CA ASP A 87 -10.29 -17.56 -9.52
C ASP A 87 -10.47 -19.02 -10.00
N GLU A 88 -9.38 -19.79 -10.12
CA GLU A 88 -9.42 -21.23 -10.41
C GLU A 88 -10.16 -22.03 -9.33
N VAL A 89 -9.91 -21.73 -8.05
CA VAL A 89 -10.64 -22.37 -6.94
C VAL A 89 -12.12 -21.99 -6.98
N LYS A 90 -12.48 -20.73 -7.25
CA LYS A 90 -13.89 -20.32 -7.40
C LYS A 90 -14.57 -21.05 -8.56
N GLU A 91 -13.89 -21.24 -9.67
CA GLU A 91 -14.42 -21.97 -10.83
C GLU A 91 -14.62 -23.47 -10.51
N GLN A 92 -13.69 -24.09 -9.79
CA GLN A 92 -13.81 -25.48 -9.34
C GLN A 92 -14.93 -25.66 -8.28
N VAL A 93 -15.09 -24.71 -7.36
CA VAL A 93 -16.17 -24.74 -6.38
C VAL A 93 -17.53 -24.54 -7.06
N ALA A 94 -17.63 -23.62 -8.03
CA ALA A 94 -18.87 -23.40 -8.78
C ALA A 94 -19.27 -24.60 -9.66
N SER A 95 -18.29 -25.30 -10.25
CA SER A 95 -18.53 -26.49 -11.07
C SER A 95 -18.87 -27.72 -10.20
N THR A 96 -18.22 -27.91 -9.06
CA THR A 96 -18.59 -28.97 -8.09
C THR A 96 -19.96 -28.72 -7.46
N GLU A 97 -20.32 -27.48 -7.13
CA GLU A 97 -21.66 -27.12 -6.66
C GLU A 97 -22.74 -27.40 -7.72
N LYS A 98 -22.48 -27.12 -9.00
CA LYS A 98 -23.39 -27.47 -10.10
C LYS A 98 -23.58 -28.98 -10.20
N VAL A 99 -22.50 -29.75 -10.17
CA VAL A 99 -22.55 -31.22 -10.20
C VAL A 99 -23.31 -31.79 -8.99
N ALA A 100 -23.15 -31.20 -7.79
CA ALA A 100 -23.89 -31.60 -6.60
C ALA A 100 -25.39 -31.28 -6.71
N ARG A 101 -25.77 -30.14 -7.31
CA ARG A 101 -27.19 -29.81 -7.58
C ARG A 101 -27.79 -30.75 -8.63
N ASP A 102 -27.07 -31.03 -9.71
CA ASP A 102 -27.55 -31.92 -10.78
C ASP A 102 -27.71 -33.37 -10.26
N ALA A 103 -26.83 -33.82 -9.37
CA ALA A 103 -26.94 -35.12 -8.69
C ALA A 103 -28.11 -35.18 -7.68
N ALA A 104 -28.43 -34.07 -7.00
CA ALA A 104 -29.58 -33.98 -6.10
C ALA A 104 -30.91 -34.01 -6.86
N ILE A 105 -30.96 -33.42 -8.06
CA ILE A 105 -32.11 -33.48 -8.97
C ILE A 105 -32.31 -34.91 -9.50
N ALA A 106 -31.23 -35.63 -9.80
CA ALA A 106 -31.29 -37.02 -10.27
C ALA A 106 -31.73 -38.03 -9.19
N ASN A 107 -31.44 -37.76 -7.91
CA ASN A 107 -31.83 -38.62 -6.78
C ASN A 107 -33.28 -38.41 -6.28
N GLY A 108 -34.10 -37.64 -7.00
CA GLY A 108 -35.57 -37.73 -6.91
C GLY A 108 -36.16 -37.37 -5.54
N THR A 109 -35.85 -36.18 -5.02
CA THR A 109 -36.66 -35.55 -3.94
C THR A 109 -37.28 -34.25 -4.44
N ALA A 110 -38.11 -34.36 -5.48
CA ALA A 110 -39.06 -33.32 -5.85
C ALA A 110 -40.45 -33.79 -5.41
N THR A 111 -40.93 -33.24 -4.29
CA THR A 111 -42.36 -33.17 -4.00
C THR A 111 -42.68 -31.72 -3.65
N ASP A 112 -43.20 -31.02 -4.67
CA ASP A 112 -44.26 -30.01 -4.66
C ASP A 112 -44.24 -28.92 -3.58
N ALA A 113 -43.88 -27.69 -4.00
CA ALA A 113 -44.38 -26.46 -3.40
C ALA A 113 -44.28 -25.28 -4.39
N GLU A 114 -45.13 -25.27 -5.42
CA GLU A 114 -45.42 -24.03 -6.15
C GLU A 114 -46.90 -23.99 -6.61
N HIS A 115 -47.77 -23.41 -5.76
CA HIS A 115 -48.94 -22.63 -6.20
C HIS A 115 -49.58 -21.84 -5.03
N ALA A 116 -49.40 -20.52 -5.01
CA ALA A 116 -50.29 -19.53 -4.39
C ALA A 116 -49.98 -18.15 -5.05
N ALA A 117 -50.49 -17.90 -6.25
CA ALA A 117 -51.73 -17.16 -6.53
C ALA A 117 -51.63 -15.64 -6.27
N ALA A 118 -51.54 -14.88 -7.37
CA ALA A 118 -51.99 -13.48 -7.53
C ALA A 118 -53.49 -13.38 -7.15
N GLU A 119 -54.11 -12.26 -6.73
CA GLU A 119 -54.14 -10.90 -7.29
C GLU A 119 -55.10 -10.04 -6.40
N ALA A 120 -54.82 -8.74 -6.16
CA ALA A 120 -55.82 -7.73 -5.78
C ALA A 120 -55.25 -6.30 -5.93
N GLU A 121 -55.68 -5.62 -7.00
CA GLU A 121 -55.52 -4.20 -7.33
C GLU A 121 -56.53 -3.30 -6.57
N ALA A 122 -56.14 -2.06 -6.22
CA ALA A 122 -56.94 -0.82 -6.35
C ALA A 122 -56.40 0.37 -5.51
N GLU A 123 -55.79 1.33 -6.22
CA GLU A 123 -55.92 2.80 -6.12
C GLU A 123 -56.39 3.50 -4.82
N LYS A 124 -55.59 4.49 -4.37
CA LYS A 124 -56.10 5.85 -4.08
C LYS A 124 -55.04 6.97 -4.19
N ALA A 125 -55.33 7.84 -5.16
CA ALA A 125 -54.97 9.24 -5.42
C ALA A 125 -54.32 10.13 -4.34
N GLU A 126 -53.39 10.97 -4.84
CA GLU A 126 -53.19 12.43 -4.61
C GLU A 126 -52.85 12.93 -3.18
N SER A 127 -52.09 14.00 -2.94
CA SER A 127 -51.24 14.94 -3.68
C SER A 127 -50.59 15.85 -2.61
N SER A 128 -49.36 16.33 -2.80
CA SER A 128 -48.97 17.68 -2.37
C SER A 128 -47.61 18.06 -2.94
N SER A 129 -47.68 18.88 -3.98
CA SER A 129 -46.64 19.75 -4.50
C SER A 129 -46.17 20.77 -3.46
N THR A 130 -44.89 21.12 -3.47
CA THR A 130 -44.48 22.51 -3.25
C THR A 130 -43.28 22.82 -4.14
N SER A 131 -43.46 23.89 -4.90
CA SER A 131 -42.60 24.48 -5.91
C SER A 131 -41.50 25.36 -5.32
N ASN A 132 -40.47 25.61 -6.14
CA ASN A 132 -39.80 26.90 -6.42
C ASN A 132 -38.31 26.58 -6.77
N GLY A 133 -37.70 26.95 -7.88
CA GLY A 133 -38.04 27.92 -8.92
C GLY A 133 -37.07 29.10 -8.91
N LEU A 134 -36.09 29.10 -9.84
CA LEU A 134 -35.46 30.27 -10.50
C LEU A 134 -34.43 31.07 -9.65
N SER A 135 -33.39 31.75 -10.14
CA SER A 135 -32.96 32.27 -11.46
C SER A 135 -31.48 32.72 -11.29
N ALA A 136 -30.53 32.37 -12.18
CA ALA A 136 -30.04 33.13 -13.34
C ALA A 136 -29.43 34.54 -13.09
N GLY A 137 -28.14 34.71 -13.48
CA GLY A 137 -27.70 35.89 -14.26
C GLY A 137 -26.73 36.94 -13.63
N PRO A 138 -25.63 37.35 -14.31
CA PRO A 138 -24.56 38.26 -13.83
C PRO A 138 -24.77 39.74 -14.29
N PRO A 139 -23.85 40.72 -14.04
CA PRO A 139 -22.69 40.96 -14.94
C PRO A 139 -21.40 41.65 -14.35
N SER A 140 -20.31 41.45 -15.11
CA SER A 140 -19.11 42.25 -15.47
C SER A 140 -18.38 43.27 -14.53
N GLY A 141 -17.04 43.29 -14.67
CA GLY A 141 -16.18 44.42 -14.28
C GLY A 141 -14.66 44.12 -14.28
N SER A 142 -13.88 44.81 -15.11
CA SER A 142 -12.49 44.56 -15.54
C SER A 142 -11.39 45.20 -14.66
N SER A 143 -10.20 44.56 -14.56
CA SER A 143 -8.89 45.08 -15.04
C SER A 143 -7.64 44.75 -14.18
N ASN A 144 -6.57 44.40 -14.91
CA ASN A 144 -5.11 44.51 -14.67
C ASN A 144 -4.35 43.72 -13.58
N GLY A 145 -3.56 42.73 -14.04
CA GLY A 145 -2.09 42.83 -14.15
C GLY A 145 -1.23 42.59 -12.89
N GLY A 146 -0.52 41.47 -12.82
CA GLY A 146 0.60 41.30 -11.88
C GLY A 146 1.12 39.87 -11.72
N ARG A 147 2.35 39.64 -12.19
CA ARG A 147 3.23 38.47 -11.98
C ARG A 147 3.12 37.81 -10.59
N SER A 148 3.00 36.48 -10.50
CA SER A 148 3.78 35.65 -9.55
C SER A 148 3.50 34.14 -9.62
N ALA A 149 4.59 33.36 -9.57
CA ALA A 149 4.80 32.07 -8.91
C ALA A 149 3.81 30.89 -9.09
N MET A 150 4.34 29.79 -9.64
CA MET A 150 3.78 28.43 -9.55
C MET A 150 3.63 28.00 -8.07
N PRO A 151 2.48 27.46 -7.65
CA PRO A 151 2.30 26.97 -6.28
C PRO A 151 2.94 25.60 -6.07
N ALA A 152 3.74 25.49 -5.00
CA ALA A 152 4.27 24.23 -4.49
C ALA A 152 3.14 23.36 -3.93
N HIS A 153 2.94 22.16 -4.48
CA HIS A 153 2.13 21.11 -3.85
C HIS A 153 2.86 20.56 -2.62
N ILE A 154 2.65 21.21 -1.47
CA ILE A 154 2.87 20.61 -0.15
C ILE A 154 1.50 20.12 0.32
N HIS A 155 1.13 18.89 -0.06
CA HIS A 155 -0.01 18.22 0.56
C HIS A 155 0.47 17.42 1.77
N ASN A 156 0.31 18.05 2.93
CA ASN A 156 0.08 17.50 4.26
C ASN A 156 0.58 16.06 4.52
N THR A 157 1.87 15.92 4.80
CA THR A 157 2.52 14.65 5.20
C THR A 157 1.87 13.99 6.43
N ALA A 158 1.26 14.78 7.31
CA ALA A 158 0.53 14.29 8.48
C ALA A 158 -0.75 13.52 8.10
N GLU A 159 -1.44 13.96 7.04
CA GLU A 159 -2.65 13.31 6.56
C GLU A 159 -2.33 11.99 5.83
N ALA A 160 -1.23 11.97 5.07
CA ALA A 160 -0.71 10.74 4.46
C ALA A 160 -0.32 9.69 5.51
N ALA A 161 0.32 10.12 6.62
CA ALA A 161 0.65 9.23 7.73
C ALA A 161 -0.61 8.68 8.43
N ALA A 162 -1.61 9.54 8.68
CA ALA A 162 -2.88 9.13 9.30
C ALA A 162 -3.67 8.12 8.44
N ILE A 163 -3.63 8.28 7.10
CA ILE A 163 -4.25 7.34 6.16
C ILE A 163 -3.50 6.00 6.17
N ALA A 164 -2.16 6.02 6.21
CA ALA A 164 -1.34 4.80 6.29
C ALA A 164 -1.61 4.01 7.58
N GLU A 165 -1.69 4.69 8.72
CA GLU A 165 -2.01 4.07 10.01
C GLU A 165 -3.42 3.48 10.04
N ARG A 166 -4.41 4.19 9.48
CA ARG A 166 -5.79 3.68 9.38
C ARG A 166 -5.86 2.43 8.49
N ARG A 167 -5.13 2.41 7.38
CA ARG A 167 -5.05 1.23 6.49
C ARG A 167 -4.37 0.04 7.17
N ALA A 168 -3.30 0.28 7.93
CA ALA A 168 -2.61 -0.77 8.67
C ALA A 168 -3.52 -1.43 9.72
N ARG A 169 -4.32 -0.64 10.46
CA ARG A 169 -5.27 -1.16 11.45
C ARG A 169 -6.37 -2.02 10.82
N LEU A 170 -6.96 -1.56 9.72
CA LEU A 170 -8.00 -2.32 9.00
C LEU A 170 -7.45 -3.64 8.43
N PHE A 171 -6.19 -3.65 7.98
CA PHE A 171 -5.55 -4.87 7.48
C PHE A 171 -5.37 -5.91 8.59
N LEU A 172 -4.91 -5.49 9.78
CA LEU A 172 -4.78 -6.35 10.95
C LEU A 172 -6.13 -6.89 11.45
N GLU A 173 -7.17 -6.07 11.43
CA GLU A 173 -8.52 -6.47 11.82
C GLU A 173 -9.10 -7.49 10.85
N LYS A 174 -8.88 -7.30 9.54
CA LYS A 174 -9.26 -8.27 8.51
C LYS A 174 -8.55 -9.61 8.69
N GLN A 175 -7.24 -9.60 8.97
CA GLN A 175 -6.49 -10.82 9.27
C GLN A 175 -7.02 -11.55 10.51
N ARG A 176 -7.54 -10.80 11.49
CA ARG A 176 -8.17 -11.37 12.69
C ARG A 176 -9.52 -12.01 12.36
N GLN A 177 -10.31 -11.36 11.51
CA GLN A 177 -11.60 -11.85 11.04
C GLN A 177 -11.43 -13.12 10.19
N ASP A 178 -10.54 -13.09 9.21
CA ASP A 178 -10.22 -14.22 8.33
C ASP A 178 -9.72 -15.43 9.13
N LYS A 179 -9.01 -15.21 10.25
CA LYS A 179 -8.55 -16.26 11.16
C LYS A 179 -9.66 -16.79 12.09
N ALA A 180 -10.67 -15.98 12.41
CA ALA A 180 -11.83 -16.40 13.19
C ALA A 180 -12.82 -17.20 12.34
N ASP A 181 -12.99 -16.84 11.07
CA ASP A 181 -13.86 -17.56 10.13
C ASP A 181 -13.25 -18.90 9.66
N ALA A 182 -11.94 -19.08 9.82
CA ALA A 182 -11.22 -20.31 9.50
C ALA A 182 -11.11 -21.32 10.66
N ALA A 183 -11.66 -21.00 11.85
CA ALA A 183 -11.63 -21.82 13.05
C ALA A 183 -13.03 -22.36 13.39
#